data_AF-A0A2V8RA69-F1
#
_entry.id   AF-A0A2V8RA69-F1
#
_cell.length_a   1.000
_cell.length_b   1.000
_cell.length_c   1.000
_cell.angle_alpha   90.00
_cell.angle_beta   90.00
_cell.angle_gamma   90.00
#
_symmetry.space_group_name_H-M   'P 1'
#
loop_
_entity.id
_entity.type
_entity.pdbx_description
1 polymer ?
#
loop_
_entity_poly.entity_id
_entity_poly.type
_entity_poly.pdbx_seq_one_letter_code
_entity_poly.pdbx_strand_id
1 'polypeptide(L)' 'PRLVEIHRLENEGDDLYHEALAELFKGTPDPLHVIKWKEVYEKLEAAVDRCERTANIIESVIIKHA' A
#
# COMPACT_ATOMS: atom_id res chain seq x y z
N PRO A 1 -15.85 -0.46 12.93
CA PRO A 1 -14.77 -1.37 13.41
C PRO A 1 -13.89 -1.94 12.30
N ARG A 2 -14.46 -2.58 11.26
CA ARG A 2 -13.66 -3.21 10.19
C ARG A 2 -13.04 -2.22 9.20
N LEU A 3 -13.74 -1.13 8.86
CA LEU A 3 -13.22 -0.06 8.00
C LEU A 3 -11.98 0.61 8.60
N VAL A 4 -12.06 0.94 9.90
CA VAL A 4 -10.93 1.50 10.67
C VAL A 4 -9.71 0.58 10.65
N GLU A 5 -9.90 -0.73 10.74
CA GLU A 5 -8.78 -1.69 10.69
C GLU A 5 -8.20 -1.82 9.27
N ILE A 6 -9.01 -1.70 8.23
CA ILE A 6 -8.53 -1.67 6.84
C ILE A 6 -7.70 -0.40 6.60
N HIS A 7 -8.16 0.76 7.06
CA HIS A 7 -7.37 1.99 7.02
C HIS A 7 -6.08 1.87 7.81
N ARG A 8 -6.10 1.26 9.01
CA ARG A 8 -4.88 1.04 9.79
C ARG A 8 -3.86 0.18 9.05
N LEU A 9 -4.31 -0.90 8.40
CA LEU A 9 -3.46 -1.81 7.64
C LEU A 9 -2.92 -1.18 6.35
N GLU A 10 -3.69 -0.31 5.71
CA GLU A 10 -3.23 0.44 4.54
C GLU A 10 -2.13 1.44 4.91
N ASN A 11 -2.31 2.23 5.97
CA ASN A 11 -1.25 3.13 6.46
C ASN A 11 0.03 2.36 6.83
N GLU A 12 -0.11 1.18 7.45
CA GLU A 12 1.04 0.30 7.74
C GLU A 12 1.71 -0.21 6.46
N GLY A 13 0.94 -0.52 5.42
CA GLY A 13 1.44 -0.90 4.10
C GLY A 13 2.22 0.22 3.41
N ASP A 14 1.66 1.44 3.41
CA ASP A 14 2.27 2.64 2.86
C ASP A 14 3.61 2.98 3.55
N ASP A 15 3.65 2.90 4.88
CA ASP A 15 4.88 3.12 5.65
C ASP A 15 5.96 2.08 5.29
N LEU A 16 5.58 0.79 5.23
CA LEU A 16 6.48 -0.30 4.84
C LEU A 16 6.98 -0.15 3.40
N TYR A 17 6.12 0.28 2.47
CA TYR A 17 6.50 0.55 1.09
C TYR A 17 7.55 1.65 1.01
N HIS A 18 7.35 2.77 1.72
CA HIS A 18 8.30 3.88 1.74
C HIS A 18 9.64 3.49 2.37
N GLU A 19 9.62 2.76 3.49
CA GLU A 19 10.84 2.26 4.14
C GLU A 19 11.60 1.30 3.21
N ALA A 20 10.90 0.34 2.59
CA ALA A 20 11.50 -0.62 1.67
C ALA A 20 12.08 0.07 0.43
N LEU A 21 11.42 1.11 -0.10
CA LEU A 21 11.92 1.90 -1.22
C LEU A 21 13.17 2.69 -0.81
N ALA A 22 13.17 3.33 0.37
CA ALA A 22 14.33 4.05 0.87
C ALA A 22 15.55 3.14 1.04
N GLU A 23 15.37 1.95 1.63
CA GLU A 23 16.45 0.97 1.77
C GLU A 23 16.91 0.41 0.42
N LEU A 24 16.02 0.24 -0.56
CA LEU A 24 16.37 -0.25 -1.90
C LEU A 24 17.35 0.66 -2.64
N PHE A 25 17.28 1.97 -2.41
CA PHE A 25 18.15 2.96 -3.06
C PHE A 25 19.40 3.33 -2.26
N LYS A 26 19.61 2.73 -1.09
CA LYS A 26 20.69 3.09 -0.17
C LYS A 26 22.07 2.68 -0.71
N GLY A 27 23.05 3.56 -0.58
CA GLY A 27 24.44 3.30 -0.99
C GLY A 27 24.63 3.31 -2.51
N THR A 28 25.11 2.20 -3.07
CA THR A 28 25.34 2.06 -4.52
C THR A 28 24.78 0.72 -4.99
N PRO A 29 23.45 0.59 -5.06
CA PRO A 29 22.80 -0.67 -5.38
C PRO A 29 22.98 -1.04 -6.86
N ASP A 30 22.90 -2.33 -7.17
CA ASP A 30 22.82 -2.80 -8.55
C ASP A 30 21.52 -2.29 -9.21
N PRO A 31 21.59 -1.53 -10.32
CA PRO A 31 20.40 -1.01 -10.99
C PRO A 31 19.39 -2.09 -11.39
N LEU A 32 19.85 -3.29 -11.77
CA LEU A 32 18.94 -4.38 -12.14
C LEU A 32 18.19 -4.92 -10.92
N HIS A 33 18.84 -4.94 -9.76
CA HIS A 33 18.21 -5.29 -8.49
C HIS A 33 17.15 -4.27 -8.10
N VAL A 34 17.46 -2.98 -8.21
CA VAL A 34 16.53 -1.87 -7.93
C VAL A 34 15.29 -1.98 -8.80
N ILE A 35 15.44 -2.15 -10.12
CA ILE A 35 14.30 -2.24 -11.06
C ILE A 35 13.38 -3.40 -10.67
N LYS A 36 13.95 -4.59 -10.42
CA LYS A 36 13.16 -5.79 -10.08
C LYS A 36 12.36 -5.61 -8.80
N TRP A 37 13.00 -5.13 -7.73
CA TRP A 37 12.33 -5.01 -6.44
C TRP A 37 11.37 -3.84 -6.37
N LYS A 38 11.68 -2.73 -7.04
CA LYS A 38 10.74 -1.62 -7.19
C LYS A 38 9.42 -2.09 -7.83
N GLU A 39 9.48 -2.86 -8.91
CA GLU A 39 8.26 -3.39 -9.54
C GLU A 39 7.46 -4.32 -8.62
N VAL A 40 8.13 -5.09 -7.77
CA VAL A 40 7.46 -5.98 -6.80
C VAL A 40 6.78 -5.14 -5.71
N TYR A 41 7.48 -4.17 -5.14
CA TYR A 41 6.94 -3.29 -4.10
C TYR A 41 5.75 -2.47 -4.61
N GLU A 42 5.84 -1.91 -5.82
CA GLU A 42 4.74 -1.17 -6.44
C GLU A 42 3.50 -2.05 -6.67
N LYS A 43 3.68 -3.33 -7.03
CA LYS A 43 2.55 -4.26 -7.21
C LYS A 43 1.90 -4.66 -5.89
N LEU A 44 2.69 -4.79 -4.82
CA LEU A 44 2.18 -5.07 -3.49
C LEU A 44 1.36 -3.89 -2.98
N GLU A 45 1.90 -2.68 -3.09
CA GLU A 45 1.22 -1.46 -2.67
C GLU A 45 -0.10 -1.26 -3.42
N ALA A 46 -0.07 -1.38 -4.75
CA ALA A 46 -1.28 -1.31 -5.56
C ALA A 46 -2.35 -2.37 -5.19
N ALA A 47 -1.96 -3.51 -4.62
CA ALA A 47 -2.90 -4.52 -4.14
C ALA A 47 -3.54 -4.10 -2.80
N VAL A 48 -2.76 -3.53 -1.87
CA VAL A 48 -3.24 -3.01 -0.58
C VAL A 48 -4.21 -1.84 -0.80
N ASP A 49 -3.82 -0.86 -1.60
CA ASP A 49 -4.64 0.31 -1.97
C ASP A 49 -5.94 -0.09 -2.73
N ARG A 50 -5.95 -1.20 -3.49
CA ARG A 50 -7.20 -1.76 -4.04
C ARG A 50 -8.16 -2.27 -2.98
N CYS A 51 -7.66 -2.87 -1.91
CA CYS A 51 -8.49 -3.31 -0.79
C CYS A 51 -9.09 -2.11 -0.05
N GLU A 52 -8.30 -1.06 0.17
CA GLU A 52 -8.72 0.17 0.84
C GLU A 52 -9.76 0.94 0.03
N ARG A 53 -9.57 1.11 -1.28
CA ARG A 53 -10.62 1.64 -2.18
C ARG A 53 -11.93 0.87 -2.12
N THR A 54 -11.87 -0.46 -2.05
CA THR A 54 -13.08 -1.29 -1.95
C THR A 54 -13.80 -1.03 -0.63
N ALA A 55 -13.05 -0.90 0.46
CA ALA A 55 -13.59 -0.55 1.77
C ALA A 55 -14.26 0.84 1.76
N ASN A 56 -13.63 1.84 1.13
CA ASN A 56 -14.17 3.19 0.98
C ASN A 56 -15.48 3.21 0.18
N ILE A 57 -15.62 2.38 -0.86
CA ILE A 57 -16.90 2.21 -1.58
C ILE A 57 -17.98 1.64 -0.65
N ILE A 58 -17.67 0.59 0.11
CA ILE A 58 -18.62 -0.02 1.05
C ILE A 58 -19.06 1.01 2.11
N GLU A 59 -18.13 1.77 2.66
CA GLU A 59 -18.42 2.86 3.60
C GLU A 59 -19.39 3.89 3.01
N SER A 60 -19.12 4.34 1.77
CA SER A 60 -20.00 5.30 1.09
C SER A 60 -21.43 4.78 0.92
N VAL A 61 -21.61 3.50 0.61
CA VAL A 61 -22.93 2.87 0.51
C VAL A 61 -23.63 2.85 1.87
N ILE A 62 -22.92 2.49 2.94
CA ILE A 62 -23.49 2.47 4.30
C ILE A 62 -23.96 3.87 4.69
N ILE A 63 -23.16 4.91 4.48
CA ILE A 63 -23.52 6.30 4.82
C ILE A 63 -24.74 6.77 4.03
N LYS A 64 -24.86 6.41 2.76
CA LYS A 64 -26.00 6.81 1.92
C LYS A 64 -27.33 6.15 2.32
N HIS A 65 -27.29 5.03 3.04
CA HIS A 65 -28.47 4.27 3.45
C HIS A 65 -28.71 4.28 4.97
N ALA A 66 -27.98 5.13 5.71
CA ALA A 66 -28.17 5.38 7.14
C ALA A 66 -29.07 6.59 7.37
#